data_AF-A0A1F9I343-F1
#
_entry.id   AF-A0A1F9I343-F1
#
_cell.length_a   1.000
_cell.length_b   1.000
_cell.length_c   1.000
_cell.angle_alpha   90.00
_cell.angle_beta   90.00
_cell.angle_gamma   90.00
#
_symmetry.space_group_name_H-M   'P 1'
#
loop_
_entity.id
_entity.type
_entity.pdbx_description
1 polymer ?
#
loop_
_entity_poly.entity_id
_entity_poly.type
_entity_poly.pdbx_seq_one_letter_code
_entity_poly.pdbx_strand_id
1 'polypeptide(L)'
;MATINKLETQGPKPVTRDVSLSRDSGPNKAADTREKLSVTLASLREKELLLAHLQKKDPTNTEIEEIKIKLVQTITDLKILEESFNV
;
A
#
# COMPACT_ATOMS: atom_id res chain seq x y z
N MET A 1 26.91 53.58 -31.17
CA MET A 1 26.55 53.51 -29.74
C MET A 1 25.40 52.53 -29.58
N ALA A 2 25.59 51.48 -28.78
CA ALA A 2 24.52 50.59 -28.33
C ALA A 2 24.79 50.22 -26.86
N THR A 3 23.77 50.41 -26.05
CA THR A 3 23.74 50.36 -24.58
C THR A 3 23.88 48.92 -24.07
N ILE A 4 24.81 48.69 -23.14
CA ILE A 4 24.96 47.41 -22.43
C ILE A 4 23.92 47.38 -21.31
N ASN A 5 22.94 46.49 -21.40
CA ASN A 5 22.09 46.16 -20.26
C ASN A 5 22.91 45.35 -19.25
N LYS A 6 23.09 45.89 -18.05
CA LYS A 6 23.74 45.24 -16.92
C LYS A 6 22.79 44.17 -16.37
N LEU A 7 23.14 42.90 -16.57
CA LEU A 7 22.45 41.77 -15.95
C LEU A 7 22.86 41.73 -14.48
N GLU A 8 22.02 42.21 -13.57
CA GLU A 8 22.21 41.99 -12.14
C GLU A 8 21.98 40.51 -11.83
N THR A 9 23.05 39.78 -11.55
CA THR A 9 22.99 38.41 -11.06
C THR A 9 22.58 38.44 -9.58
N GLN A 10 21.32 38.14 -9.30
CA GLN A 10 20.93 37.69 -7.97
C GLN A 10 21.56 36.30 -7.76
N GLY A 11 22.54 36.22 -6.85
CA GLY A 11 23.11 34.93 -6.45
C GLY A 11 22.02 33.99 -5.91
N PRO A 12 22.16 32.66 -6.09
CA PRO A 12 21.15 31.73 -5.62
C PRO A 12 21.02 31.83 -4.09
N LYS A 13 19.82 32.20 -3.63
CA LYS A 13 19.45 32.17 -2.21
C LYS A 13 19.40 30.69 -1.79
N PRO A 14 20.17 30.23 -0.79
CA PRO A 14 20.12 28.84 -0.36
C PRO A 14 18.73 28.58 0.23
N VAL A 15 17.98 27.67 -0.39
CA VAL A 15 16.74 27.14 0.17
C VAL A 15 17.15 26.12 1.24
N THR A 16 17.11 26.52 2.51
CA THR A 16 17.15 25.56 3.62
C THR A 16 15.88 24.72 3.53
N ARG A 17 15.99 23.53 2.95
CA ARG A 17 14.96 22.51 3.14
C ARG A 17 15.12 21.98 4.55
N ASP A 18 14.48 22.64 5.52
CA ASP A 18 14.21 22.03 6.83
C ASP A 18 13.23 20.88 6.61
N VAL A 19 13.75 19.73 6.18
CA VAL A 19 13.00 18.49 6.17
C VAL A 19 12.97 18.02 7.61
N SER A 20 11.98 18.51 8.38
CA SER A 20 11.55 17.79 9.57
C SER A 20 11.02 16.43 9.10
N LEU A 21 11.91 15.45 9.00
CA LEU A 21 11.55 14.04 8.95
C LEU A 21 10.99 13.71 10.33
N SER A 22 9.70 14.01 10.53
CA SER A 22 8.94 13.51 11.66
C SER A 22 9.01 11.98 11.58
N ARG A 23 9.95 11.39 12.32
CA ARG A 23 10.07 9.95 12.53
C ARG A 23 8.92 9.54 13.44
N ASP A 24 7.71 9.58 12.91
CA ASP A 24 6.57 8.93 13.56
C ASP A 24 6.60 7.45 13.17
N SER A 25 7.66 6.77 13.60
CA SER A 25 7.88 5.33 13.41
C SER A 25 7.76 4.62 14.76
N GLY A 26 6.76 5.00 15.55
CA GLY A 26 6.50 4.42 16.85
C GLY A 26 5.79 3.05 16.79
N PRO A 27 5.57 2.43 17.97
CA PRO A 27 4.80 1.18 18.14
C PRO A 27 3.43 1.16 17.44
N ASN A 28 2.84 2.33 17.20
CA ASN A 28 1.55 2.49 16.53
C ASN A 28 1.57 1.97 15.09
N LYS A 29 2.61 2.23 14.29
CA LYS A 29 2.69 1.68 12.92
C LYS A 29 2.72 0.15 12.92
N ALA A 30 3.43 -0.44 13.88
CA ALA A 30 3.51 -1.90 14.02
C ALA A 30 2.22 -2.52 14.58
N ALA A 31 1.47 -1.79 15.41
CA ALA A 31 0.15 -2.21 15.88
C ALA A 31 -0.88 -2.17 14.74
N ASP A 32 -0.91 -1.09 13.98
CA ASP A 32 -1.80 -0.91 12.82
C ASP A 32 -1.56 -1.97 11.73
N THR A 33 -0.28 -2.28 11.44
CA THR A 33 0.07 -3.33 10.47
C THR A 33 -0.39 -4.71 10.97
N ARG A 34 -0.27 -5.00 12.28
CA ARG A 34 -0.77 -6.25 12.87
C ARG A 34 -2.28 -6.37 12.82
N GLU A 35 -3.00 -5.29 13.11
CA GLU A 35 -4.45 -5.25 13.00
C GLU A 35 -4.89 -5.48 11.55
N LYS A 36 -4.28 -4.78 10.60
CA LYS A 36 -4.54 -4.97 9.16
C LYS A 36 -4.23 -6.39 8.70
N LEU A 37 -3.12 -6.98 9.17
CA LEU A 37 -2.78 -8.38 8.88
C LEU A 37 -3.89 -9.32 9.38
N SER A 38 -4.33 -9.15 10.63
CA SER A 38 -5.40 -9.97 11.23
C SER A 38 -6.70 -9.88 10.45
N VAL A 39 -7.14 -8.67 10.09
CA VAL A 39 -8.37 -8.45 9.32
C VAL A 39 -8.25 -9.06 7.91
N THR A 40 -7.10 -8.87 7.25
CA THR A 40 -6.88 -9.39 5.91
C THR A 40 -6.82 -10.93 5.90
N LEU A 41 -6.23 -11.55 6.92
CA LEU A 41 -6.22 -13.00 7.10
C LEU A 41 -7.63 -13.57 7.32
N ALA A 42 -8.46 -12.90 8.12
CA ALA A 42 -9.85 -13.31 8.29
C ALA A 42 -10.61 -13.23 6.96
N SER A 43 -10.41 -12.14 6.20
CA SER A 43 -11.01 -11.95 4.88
C SER A 43 -10.51 -12.95 3.82
N LEU A 44 -9.28 -13.46 3.95
CA LEU A 44 -8.77 -14.54 3.11
C LEU A 44 -9.55 -15.83 3.40
N ARG A 45 -9.63 -16.25 4.67
CA ARG A 45 -10.32 -17.49 5.07
C ARG A 45 -11.79 -17.50 4.68
N GLU A 46 -12.47 -16.36 4.84
CA GLU A 46 -13.88 -16.24 4.43
C GLU A 46 -14.06 -16.48 2.92
N LYS A 47 -13.20 -15.89 2.08
CA LYS A 47 -13.25 -16.10 0.63
C LYS A 47 -12.88 -17.52 0.23
N GLU A 48 -11.94 -18.17 0.91
CA GLU A 48 -11.61 -19.58 0.67
C GLU A 48 -12.80 -20.50 0.98
N LEU A 49 -13.50 -20.25 2.09
CA LEU A 49 -14.72 -20.98 2.46
C LEU A 49 -15.84 -20.75 1.43
N LEU A 50 -16.05 -19.50 1.01
CA LEU A 50 -17.03 -19.17 -0.01
C LEU A 50 -16.72 -19.86 -1.34
N LEU A 51 -15.46 -19.83 -1.77
CA LEU A 51 -15.01 -20.51 -2.98
C LEU A 51 -15.28 -22.02 -2.91
N ALA A 52 -14.88 -22.68 -1.81
CA ALA A 52 -15.10 -24.10 -1.62
C ALA A 52 -16.59 -24.46 -1.61
N HIS A 53 -17.41 -23.63 -0.96
CA HIS A 53 -18.86 -23.81 -0.92
C HIS A 53 -19.48 -23.69 -2.31
N LEU A 54 -19.11 -22.65 -3.08
CA LEU A 54 -19.62 -22.46 -4.44
C LEU A 54 -19.17 -23.57 -5.38
N GLN A 55 -17.88 -23.95 -5.35
CA GLN A 55 -17.37 -25.06 -6.17
C GLN A 55 -18.07 -26.39 -5.89
N LYS A 56 -18.45 -26.64 -4.62
CA LYS A 56 -19.19 -27.84 -4.23
C LYS A 56 -20.66 -27.81 -4.68
N LYS A 57 -21.28 -26.62 -4.65
CA LYS A 57 -22.69 -26.44 -5.01
C LYS A 57 -22.90 -26.39 -6.53
N ASP A 58 -22.09 -25.61 -7.22
CA ASP A 58 -22.10 -25.44 -8.67
C ASP A 58 -20.70 -25.01 -9.16
N PRO A 59 -19.90 -25.94 -9.71
CA PRO A 59 -18.55 -25.65 -10.18
C PRO A 59 -18.51 -24.75 -11.44
N THR A 60 -19.65 -24.52 -12.08
CA THR A 60 -19.78 -23.63 -13.26
C THR A 60 -20.25 -22.22 -12.91
N ASN A 61 -20.49 -21.95 -11.61
CA ASN A 61 -20.93 -20.64 -11.16
C ASN A 61 -19.87 -19.58 -11.53
N THR A 62 -20.30 -18.55 -12.27
CA THR A 62 -19.46 -17.45 -12.73
C THR A 62 -18.84 -16.64 -11.59
N GLU A 63 -19.46 -16.65 -10.40
CA GLU A 63 -18.93 -16.00 -9.19
C GLU A 63 -17.62 -16.65 -8.69
N ILE A 64 -17.36 -17.91 -9.05
CA ILE A 64 -16.12 -18.62 -8.69
C ILE A 64 -14.89 -17.88 -9.23
N GLU A 65 -14.94 -17.39 -10.47
CA GLU A 65 -13.83 -16.66 -11.08
C GLU A 65 -13.63 -15.29 -10.40
N GLU A 66 -14.72 -14.59 -10.07
CA GLU A 66 -14.62 -13.33 -9.31
C GLU A 66 -13.99 -13.53 -7.93
N ILE A 67 -14.36 -14.61 -7.24
CA ILE A 67 -13.80 -14.92 -5.91
C ILE A 67 -12.33 -15.33 -6.02
N LYS A 68 -11.94 -16.08 -7.05
CA LYS A 68 -10.52 -16.40 -7.32
C LYS A 68 -9.69 -15.13 -7.52
N ILE A 69 -10.19 -14.16 -8.30
CA ILE A 69 -9.51 -12.87 -8.50
C ILE A 69 -9.35 -12.13 -7.17
N LYS A 70 -10.43 -12.05 -6.38
CA LYS A 70 -10.41 -11.40 -5.05
C LYS A 70 -9.46 -12.11 -4.06
N LEU A 71 -9.34 -13.44 -4.15
CA LEU A 71 -8.39 -14.22 -3.35
C LEU A 71 -6.94 -13.87 -3.72
N VAL A 72 -6.61 -13.81 -5.00
CA VAL A 72 -5.27 -13.42 -5.46
C VAL A 72 -4.91 -12.01 -4.97
N GLN A 73 -5.85 -11.07 -5.04
CA GLN A 73 -5.64 -9.72 -4.50
C GLN A 73 -5.39 -9.77 -2.98
N THR A 74 -6.22 -10.50 -2.23
CA THR A 74 -6.08 -10.61 -0.77
C THR A 74 -4.73 -11.22 -0.36
N ILE A 75 -4.25 -12.23 -1.09
CA ILE A 75 -2.93 -12.85 -0.87
C ILE A 75 -1.81 -11.85 -1.17
N THR A 76 -1.97 -11.04 -2.20
CA THR A 76 -0.98 -10.00 -2.56
C THR A 76 -0.90 -8.94 -1.46
N ASP A 77 -2.05 -8.48 -0.96
CA ASP A 77 -2.12 -7.51 0.13
C ASP A 77 -1.49 -8.07 1.42
N LEU A 78 -1.70 -9.36 1.72
CA LEU A 78 -1.04 -10.03 2.85
C LEU A 78 0.48 -10.02 2.74
N LYS A 79 1.03 -10.37 1.57
CA LYS A 79 2.49 -10.36 1.36
C LYS A 79 3.09 -8.97 1.60
N ILE A 80 2.42 -7.93 1.09
CA ILE A 80 2.86 -6.54 1.29
C ILE A 80 2.83 -6.16 2.77
N LEU A 81 1.78 -6.55 3.50
CA LEU A 81 1.66 -6.28 4.93
C LEU A 81 2.69 -7.04 5.77
N GLU A 82 2.98 -8.30 5.43
CA GLU A 82 4.03 -9.11 6.08
C GLU A 82 5.42 -8.50 5.86
N GLU A 83 5.73 -8.11 4.62
CA GLU A 83 6.98 -7.41 4.30
C GLU A 83 7.10 -6.08 5.05
N SER A 84 5.98 -5.37 5.20
CA SER A 84 5.92 -4.10 5.96
C SER A 84 6.07 -4.28 7.47
N PHE A 85 5.85 -5.48 8.01
CA PHE A 85 6.05 -5.81 9.43
C PHE A 85 7.48 -6.28 9.73
N ASN A 86 8.14 -6.93 8.77
CA ASN A 86 9.52 -7.43 8.89
C ASN A 86 10.61 -6.34 8.69
N VAL A 87 10.22 -5.07 8.55
CA VAL A 87 11.09 -3.88 8.43
C VAL A 87 10.96 -3.00 9.67
#